data_AF-A0A7G6X468-F1
#
_entry.id   AF-A0A7G6X468-F1
#
_cell.length_a   1.000
_cell.length_b   1.000
_cell.length_c   1.000
_cell.angle_alpha   90.00
_cell.angle_beta   90.00
_cell.angle_gamma   90.00
#
_symmetry.space_group_name_H-M   'P 1'
#
loop_
_entity.id
_entity.type
_entity.pdbx_description
1 polymer ?
#
loop_
_entity_poly.entity_id
_entity_poly.type
_entity_poly.pdbx_seq_one_letter_code
_entity_poly.pdbx_strand_id
1 'polypeptide(L)'
;MRRAACPSAHLPLPVVQVLALMLTCGVAGVLTAALPGRAAAVDGPSDVYTYLENPGMVAEGQVAPHTRLWPYADDAAAVRASGSQYVRSLDGAWKFKLADTPGKVPTGCTRFEATVGLDAEVGGSGSVTFEVKGADGAVLASTPRMTGGGSGVNLSAALSGQSQVQLAVTDAGDGNGTDHADWAAARFTCG
;
A
#
# COMPACT_ATOMS: atom_id res chain seq x y z
N MET A 1 67.76 28.60 -12.08
CA MET A 1 67.84 30.04 -12.40
C MET A 1 66.66 30.70 -11.68
N ARG A 2 66.86 31.38 -10.54
CA ARG A 2 67.15 32.83 -10.42
C ARG A 2 66.10 33.62 -11.21
N ARG A 3 65.21 34.48 -10.67
CA ARG A 3 65.27 35.50 -9.61
C ARG A 3 63.81 35.90 -9.32
N ALA A 4 63.37 36.03 -8.07
CA ALA A 4 63.45 37.23 -7.21
C ALA A 4 62.54 38.39 -7.66
N ALA A 5 61.54 38.72 -6.83
CA ALA A 5 61.07 40.08 -6.54
C ALA A 5 60.09 40.07 -5.34
N CYS A 6 60.63 40.29 -4.14
CA CYS A 6 59.99 41.04 -3.03
C CYS A 6 60.49 42.51 -3.20
N PRO A 7 59.90 43.60 -2.67
CA PRO A 7 59.06 43.72 -1.47
C PRO A 7 57.96 44.82 -1.55
N SER A 8 57.28 45.06 -0.42
CA SER A 8 56.64 46.33 0.05
C SER A 8 55.34 45.98 0.78
N ALA A 9 54.94 46.56 1.90
CA ALA A 9 55.52 47.56 2.77
C ALA A 9 54.65 47.59 4.05
N HIS A 10 55.31 47.71 5.19
CA HIS A 10 54.99 48.61 6.31
C HIS A 10 53.54 48.66 6.83
N LEU A 11 53.29 48.04 7.99
CA LEU A 11 53.19 48.64 9.35
C LEU A 11 51.75 49.13 9.65
N PRO A 12 51.23 49.18 10.91
CA PRO A 12 52.00 49.42 12.13
C PRO A 12 51.53 48.73 13.45
N LEU A 13 52.48 48.63 14.40
CA LEU A 13 52.34 48.91 15.85
C LEU A 13 51.37 48.02 16.69
N PRO A 14 51.40 48.10 18.04
CA PRO A 14 52.38 47.39 18.87
C PRO A 14 51.71 46.50 19.93
N VAL A 15 52.52 45.60 20.49
CA VAL A 15 52.32 45.04 21.83
C VAL A 15 52.29 46.21 22.82
N VAL A 16 51.17 46.47 23.47
CA VAL A 16 51.09 47.45 24.57
C VAL A 16 50.64 46.71 25.82
N GLN A 17 51.60 46.03 26.43
CA GLN A 17 51.53 45.70 27.84
C GLN A 17 51.97 46.97 28.59
N VAL A 18 51.04 47.91 28.79
CA VAL A 18 51.25 49.09 29.65
C VAL A 18 50.21 49.08 30.75
N LEU A 19 50.74 48.77 31.93
CA LEU A 19 50.22 49.04 33.25
C LEU A 19 50.13 50.58 33.45
N ALA A 20 48.97 51.10 33.85
CA ALA A 20 48.82 52.42 34.48
C ALA A 20 47.52 52.39 35.31
N LEU A 21 47.58 52.04 36.59
CA LEU A 21 47.87 52.90 37.76
C LEU A 21 46.85 54.03 37.95
N MET A 22 46.38 54.09 39.21
CA MET A 22 45.73 55.19 39.94
C MET A 22 44.22 55.04 40.18
N LEU A 23 43.93 54.47 41.36
CA LEU A 23 43.31 55.18 42.47
C LEU A 23 42.42 56.38 42.06
N THR A 24 41.09 56.26 42.25
CA THR A 24 40.30 57.15 43.12
C THR A 24 38.79 56.96 42.92
N CYS A 25 38.09 57.10 44.06
CA CYS A 25 36.76 57.68 44.25
C CYS A 25 35.62 57.33 43.27
N GLY A 26 34.64 56.62 43.81
CA GLY A 26 33.41 57.32 44.20
C GLY A 26 32.22 57.26 43.23
N VAL A 27 31.09 56.92 43.85
CA VAL A 27 29.73 57.43 43.58
C VAL A 27 28.94 56.77 42.43
N ALA A 28 27.97 55.97 42.89
CA ALA A 28 26.55 55.88 42.53
C ALA A 28 26.11 55.90 41.05
N GLY A 29 25.26 54.93 40.72
CA GLY A 29 24.32 55.05 39.60
C GLY A 29 23.72 53.70 39.22
N VAL A 30 22.52 53.40 39.73
CA VAL A 30 21.68 52.32 39.19
C VAL A 30 21.25 52.70 37.77
N LEU A 31 21.52 51.84 36.77
CA LEU A 31 20.92 51.91 35.45
C LEU A 31 20.56 50.49 34.96
N THR A 32 19.29 50.26 34.70
CA THR A 32 18.70 49.03 34.13
C THR A 32 19.07 48.86 32.65
N ALA A 33 19.49 47.67 32.21
CA ALA A 33 19.43 47.33 30.78
C ALA A 33 19.33 45.80 30.54
N ALA A 34 18.17 45.41 30.02
CA ALA A 34 17.85 44.30 29.11
C ALA A 34 18.65 42.98 29.22
N LEU A 35 17.94 41.90 29.57
CA LEU A 35 18.34 40.53 29.25
C LEU A 35 18.50 40.42 27.73
N PRO A 36 19.63 39.91 27.18
CA PRO A 36 19.66 39.52 25.79
C PRO A 36 18.71 38.33 25.62
N GLY A 37 17.66 38.54 24.83
CA GLY A 37 16.74 37.52 24.40
C GLY A 37 17.52 36.35 23.80
N ARG A 38 17.22 35.14 24.26
CA ARG A 38 17.71 33.90 23.66
C ARG A 38 17.27 33.94 22.20
N ALA A 39 18.22 34.10 21.29
CA ALA A 39 17.96 33.88 19.89
C ALA A 39 17.31 32.49 19.77
N ALA A 40 16.08 32.45 19.26
CA ALA A 40 15.50 31.20 18.81
C ALA A 40 16.50 30.61 17.82
N ALA A 41 17.00 29.42 18.11
CA ALA A 41 17.84 28.71 17.17
C ALA A 41 17.05 28.65 15.86
N VAL A 42 17.61 29.23 14.81
CA VAL A 42 17.18 28.89 13.46
C VAL A 42 17.63 27.45 13.29
N ASP A 43 16.68 26.51 13.31
CA ASP A 43 16.97 25.11 13.03
C ASP A 43 17.69 25.07 11.67
N GLY A 44 18.95 24.65 11.71
CA GLY A 44 19.70 24.31 10.51
C GLY A 44 19.00 23.17 9.77
N PRO A 45 19.45 22.83 8.54
CA PRO A 45 18.90 21.66 7.86
C PRO A 45 18.98 20.48 8.81
N SER A 46 17.82 19.88 9.12
CA SER A 46 17.71 18.74 10.03
C SER A 46 18.76 17.73 9.60
N ASP A 47 19.65 17.35 10.51
CA ASP A 47 20.66 16.37 10.13
C ASP A 47 19.95 15.08 9.69
N VAL A 48 20.49 14.44 8.66
CA VAL A 48 19.91 13.22 8.08
C VAL A 48 19.66 12.17 9.16
N TYR A 49 20.43 12.21 10.24
CA TYR A 49 20.31 11.33 11.39
C TYR A 49 19.04 11.61 12.22
N THR A 50 18.68 12.86 12.49
CA THR A 50 17.41 13.21 13.17
C THR A 50 16.20 12.81 12.33
N TYR A 51 16.33 12.86 11.00
CA TYR A 51 15.28 12.39 10.09
C TYR A 51 15.11 10.86 10.14
N LEU A 52 16.23 10.11 10.14
CA LEU A 52 16.21 8.63 10.20
C LEU A 52 15.80 8.08 11.57
N GLU A 53 16.11 8.80 12.65
CA GLU A 53 15.78 8.41 14.03
C GLU A 53 14.40 8.92 14.49
N ASN A 54 13.62 9.55 13.60
CA ASN A 54 12.26 9.98 13.89
C ASN A 54 11.24 8.91 13.45
N PRO A 55 10.72 8.08 14.37
CA PRO A 55 9.75 7.03 14.03
C PRO A 55 8.40 7.58 13.53
N GLY A 56 8.15 8.89 13.66
CA GLY A 56 6.99 9.57 13.09
C GLY A 56 7.15 9.97 11.62
N MET A 57 8.38 9.96 11.08
CA MET A 57 8.65 10.24 9.67
C MET A 57 8.55 8.94 8.85
N VAL A 58 7.31 8.57 8.52
CA VAL A 58 7.01 7.35 7.73
C VAL A 58 6.94 7.60 6.23
N ALA A 59 6.97 8.86 5.79
CA ALA A 59 6.89 9.26 4.39
C ALA A 59 7.28 10.75 4.22
N GLU A 60 8.12 11.05 3.24
CA GLU A 60 8.34 12.41 2.73
C GLU A 60 8.26 12.37 1.20
N GLY A 61 7.62 13.39 0.60
CA GLY A 61 7.55 13.54 -0.85
C GLY A 61 6.81 12.43 -1.61
N GLN A 62 5.91 11.68 -0.96
CA GLN A 62 5.14 10.62 -1.63
C GLN A 62 4.21 11.23 -2.69
N VAL A 63 4.53 11.00 -3.96
CA VAL A 63 3.58 11.18 -5.07
C VAL A 63 2.80 9.88 -5.19
N ALA A 64 1.47 9.97 -5.23
CA ALA A 64 0.64 8.80 -5.47
C ALA A 64 1.15 8.07 -6.73
N PRO A 65 1.25 6.73 -6.72
CA PRO A 65 1.67 5.98 -7.90
C PRO A 65 0.72 6.32 -9.06
N HIS A 66 1.27 7.04 -10.04
CA HIS A 66 0.54 7.50 -11.22
C HIS A 66 0.78 6.60 -12.45
N THR A 67 1.69 5.62 -12.32
CA THR A 67 1.87 4.57 -13.31
C THR A 67 0.77 3.54 -13.12
N ARG A 68 -0.38 3.77 -13.76
CA ARG A 68 -1.42 2.75 -13.88
C ARG A 68 -1.14 1.95 -15.15
N LEU A 69 -0.77 0.68 -15.00
CA LEU A 69 -0.52 -0.21 -16.12
C LEU A 69 -1.87 -0.63 -16.71
N TRP A 70 -2.24 -0.01 -17.83
CA TRP A 70 -3.45 -0.36 -18.58
C TRP A 70 -3.05 -1.21 -19.78
N PRO A 71 -3.49 -2.48 -19.85
CA PRO A 71 -3.29 -3.27 -21.05
C PRO A 71 -4.14 -2.68 -22.18
N TYR A 72 -3.57 -2.44 -23.35
CA TYR A 72 -4.30 -1.95 -24.53
C TYR A 72 -4.33 -3.01 -25.62
N ALA A 73 -5.28 -2.93 -26.53
CA ALA A 73 -5.39 -3.88 -27.65
C ALA A 73 -4.21 -3.74 -28.62
N ASP A 74 -3.73 -2.51 -28.81
CA ASP A 74 -2.64 -2.12 -29.69
C ASP A 74 -2.03 -0.77 -29.27
N ASP A 75 -0.91 -0.41 -29.91
CA ASP A 75 -0.17 0.83 -29.64
C ASP A 75 -1.01 2.08 -29.87
N ALA A 76 -1.88 2.06 -30.89
CA ALA A 76 -2.72 3.20 -31.23
C ALA A 76 -3.75 3.47 -30.11
N ALA A 77 -4.31 2.43 -29.51
CA ALA A 77 -5.18 2.53 -28.34
C ALA A 77 -4.43 3.04 -27.10
N ALA A 78 -3.18 2.61 -26.91
CA ALA A 78 -2.35 3.07 -25.78
C ALA A 78 -2.09 4.57 -25.82
N VAL A 79 -1.74 5.12 -27.00
CA VAL A 79 -1.45 6.55 -27.17
C VAL A 79 -2.66 7.44 -26.87
N ARG A 80 -3.88 6.97 -27.15
CA ARG A 80 -5.10 7.75 -26.88
C ARG A 80 -5.51 7.75 -25.40
N ALA A 81 -4.99 6.81 -24.59
CA ALA A 81 -5.28 6.64 -23.17
C ALA A 81 -6.79 6.63 -22.81
N SER A 82 -7.66 6.27 -23.75
CA SER A 82 -9.12 6.41 -23.64
C SER A 82 -9.79 5.14 -23.11
N GLY A 83 -9.38 4.68 -21.92
CA GLY A 83 -9.90 3.43 -21.36
C GLY A 83 -9.32 2.19 -22.03
N SER A 84 -9.04 1.16 -21.24
CA SER A 84 -8.75 -0.18 -21.78
C SER A 84 -10.05 -0.97 -21.87
N GLN A 85 -10.27 -1.70 -22.97
CA GLN A 85 -11.37 -2.67 -23.05
C GLN A 85 -11.26 -3.79 -22.01
N TYR A 86 -10.05 -4.02 -21.51
CA TYR A 86 -9.74 -5.03 -20.49
C TYR A 86 -9.86 -4.46 -19.06
N VAL A 87 -10.05 -3.15 -18.90
CA VAL A 87 -10.21 -2.50 -17.60
C VAL A 87 -11.55 -1.78 -17.57
N ARG A 88 -12.46 -2.27 -16.74
CA ARG A 88 -13.74 -1.60 -16.51
C ARG A 88 -13.72 -0.93 -15.13
N SER A 89 -13.96 0.37 -15.10
CA SER A 89 -14.10 1.10 -13.83
C SER A 89 -15.29 0.54 -13.06
N LEU A 90 -15.11 0.36 -11.74
CA LEU A 90 -16.16 -0.02 -10.81
C LEU A 90 -17.04 1.18 -10.39
N ASP A 91 -16.74 2.38 -10.87
CA ASP A 91 -17.43 3.63 -10.52
C ASP A 91 -18.71 3.86 -11.35
N GLY A 92 -19.18 2.83 -12.07
CA GLY A 92 -20.43 2.82 -12.83
C GLY A 92 -21.62 2.22 -12.07
N ALA A 93 -22.72 1.90 -12.79
CA ALA A 93 -23.91 1.27 -12.21
C ALA A 93 -23.71 -0.24 -11.90
N TRP A 94 -22.64 -0.57 -11.20
CA TRP A 94 -22.43 -1.91 -10.69
C TRP A 94 -23.35 -2.15 -9.51
N LYS A 95 -24.06 -3.27 -9.53
CA LYS A 95 -24.90 -3.71 -8.41
C LYS A 95 -24.26 -4.95 -7.80
N PHE A 96 -23.27 -4.74 -6.94
CA PHE A 96 -22.80 -5.77 -6.04
C PHE A 96 -23.71 -5.77 -4.81
N LYS A 97 -24.28 -6.92 -4.47
CA LYS A 97 -24.89 -7.15 -3.16
C LYS A 97 -23.98 -8.12 -2.43
N LEU A 98 -23.20 -7.59 -1.50
CA LEU A 98 -22.43 -8.41 -0.58
C LEU A 98 -23.36 -8.82 0.57
N ALA A 99 -23.32 -10.08 0.98
CA ALA A 99 -24.01 -10.50 2.19
C ALA A 99 -23.34 -9.84 3.40
N ASP A 100 -24.13 -9.39 4.38
CA ASP A 100 -23.60 -8.79 5.63
C ASP A 100 -22.64 -9.74 6.34
N THR A 101 -22.89 -11.04 6.21
CA THR A 101 -22.02 -12.12 6.66
C THR A 101 -21.78 -13.09 5.50
N PRO A 102 -20.51 -13.33 5.10
CA PRO A 102 -20.19 -14.10 3.89
C PRO A 102 -20.81 -15.51 3.82
N GLY A 103 -21.07 -16.13 4.98
CA GLY A 103 -21.68 -17.46 5.04
C GLY A 103 -23.21 -17.46 4.96
N LYS A 104 -23.91 -16.36 5.23
CA LYS A 104 -25.38 -16.40 5.33
C LYS A 104 -26.03 -16.50 3.95
N VAL A 105 -27.00 -17.40 3.82
CA VAL A 105 -27.91 -17.42 2.67
C VAL A 105 -28.94 -16.32 2.88
N PRO A 106 -29.09 -15.36 1.95
CA PRO A 106 -30.11 -14.32 2.09
C PRO A 106 -31.53 -14.92 2.09
N THR A 107 -32.44 -14.31 2.84
CA THR A 107 -33.84 -14.77 2.93
C THR A 107 -34.51 -14.78 1.56
N GLY A 108 -35.32 -15.80 1.27
CA GLY A 108 -36.01 -15.98 -0.01
C GLY A 108 -35.17 -16.64 -1.11
N CYS A 109 -33.88 -16.90 -0.85
CA CYS A 109 -33.01 -17.58 -1.81
C CYS A 109 -33.13 -19.10 -1.71
N THR A 110 -33.19 -19.77 -2.86
CA THR A 110 -33.43 -21.21 -2.95
C THR A 110 -32.33 -21.96 -3.68
N ARG A 111 -31.43 -21.27 -4.37
CA ARG A 111 -30.33 -21.85 -5.13
C ARG A 111 -29.09 -20.96 -5.11
N PHE A 112 -27.92 -21.60 -5.06
CA PHE A 112 -26.63 -20.98 -5.34
C PHE A 112 -26.08 -21.53 -6.65
N GLU A 113 -25.48 -20.67 -7.47
CA GLU A 113 -24.88 -21.03 -8.76
C GLU A 113 -23.55 -20.31 -8.96
N ALA A 114 -22.58 -20.99 -9.55
CA ALA A 114 -21.32 -20.40 -10.00
C ALA A 114 -20.74 -21.21 -11.17
N THR A 115 -19.87 -20.59 -11.97
CA THR A 115 -18.92 -21.32 -12.81
C THR A 115 -17.61 -21.41 -12.04
N VAL A 116 -17.11 -22.61 -11.81
CA VAL A 116 -15.92 -22.87 -10.99
C VAL A 116 -14.80 -23.45 -11.84
N GLY A 117 -13.55 -23.16 -11.51
CA GLY A 117 -12.39 -23.69 -12.23
C GLY A 117 -11.07 -23.26 -11.62
N LEU A 118 -9.97 -23.89 -12.04
CA LEU A 118 -8.65 -23.38 -11.70
C LEU A 118 -8.36 -22.11 -12.51
N ASP A 119 -7.70 -21.14 -11.89
CA ASP A 119 -7.24 -19.92 -12.57
C ASP A 119 -6.29 -20.30 -13.73
N ALA A 120 -6.37 -19.59 -14.84
CA ALA A 120 -5.52 -19.85 -16.00
C ALA A 120 -4.02 -19.63 -15.71
N GLU A 121 -3.67 -18.86 -14.67
CA GLU A 121 -2.29 -18.58 -14.28
C GLU A 121 -1.48 -19.83 -13.92
N VAL A 122 -2.15 -20.91 -13.46
CA VAL A 122 -1.47 -22.17 -13.11
C VAL A 122 -1.22 -23.08 -14.33
N GLY A 123 -1.62 -22.67 -15.53
CA GLY A 123 -1.43 -23.46 -16.74
C GLY A 123 -2.03 -24.86 -16.60
N GLY A 124 -1.25 -25.91 -16.85
CA GLY A 124 -1.68 -27.31 -16.68
C GLY A 124 -1.49 -27.88 -15.27
N SER A 125 -1.08 -27.08 -14.30
CA SER A 125 -0.81 -27.51 -12.92
C SER A 125 -2.03 -27.34 -12.01
N GLY A 126 -1.97 -27.94 -10.82
CA GLY A 126 -3.02 -27.84 -9.81
C GLY A 126 -4.14 -28.84 -9.98
N SER A 127 -4.78 -29.16 -8.86
CA SER A 127 -5.95 -30.00 -8.85
C SER A 127 -6.88 -29.70 -7.69
N VAL A 128 -8.17 -29.54 -7.98
CA VAL A 128 -9.14 -29.15 -6.96
C VAL A 128 -10.45 -29.91 -7.08
N THR A 129 -11.17 -29.99 -5.97
CA THR A 129 -12.61 -30.26 -5.98
C THR A 129 -13.33 -29.07 -5.36
N PHE A 130 -14.37 -28.56 -6.03
CA PHE A 130 -15.22 -27.51 -5.47
C PHE A 130 -16.40 -28.14 -4.74
N GLU A 131 -16.76 -27.58 -3.59
CA GLU A 131 -17.90 -28.02 -2.80
C GLU A 131 -18.72 -26.82 -2.33
N VAL A 132 -20.04 -26.96 -2.39
CA VAL A 132 -20.97 -26.09 -1.67
C VAL A 132 -21.51 -26.89 -0.50
N LYS A 133 -21.29 -26.41 0.72
CA LYS A 133 -21.70 -27.10 1.96
C LYS A 133 -22.77 -26.32 2.70
N GLY A 134 -23.64 -27.04 3.39
CA GLY A 134 -24.61 -26.48 4.33
C GLY A 134 -23.96 -26.01 5.63
N ALA A 135 -24.78 -25.43 6.51
CA ALA A 135 -24.34 -24.96 7.83
C ALA A 135 -23.80 -26.09 8.73
N ASP A 136 -24.30 -27.31 8.53
CA ASP A 136 -23.89 -28.55 9.21
C ASP A 136 -22.63 -29.20 8.59
N GLY A 137 -22.09 -28.62 7.52
CA GLY A 137 -20.96 -29.17 6.77
C GLY A 137 -21.34 -30.22 5.73
N ALA A 138 -22.63 -30.56 5.57
CA ALA A 138 -23.08 -31.50 4.56
C ALA A 138 -22.83 -30.93 3.15
N VAL A 139 -22.28 -31.74 2.25
CA VAL A 139 -22.05 -31.34 0.85
C VAL A 139 -23.39 -31.32 0.11
N LEU A 140 -23.76 -30.14 -0.37
CA LEU A 140 -24.99 -29.90 -1.14
C LEU A 140 -24.75 -30.06 -2.65
N ALA A 141 -23.54 -29.74 -3.11
CA ALA A 141 -23.08 -29.94 -4.47
C ALA A 141 -21.55 -30.04 -4.49
N SER A 142 -21.00 -30.81 -5.43
CA SER A 142 -19.55 -30.95 -5.63
C SER A 142 -19.22 -31.19 -7.10
N THR A 143 -18.01 -30.82 -7.50
CA THR A 143 -17.46 -31.18 -8.82
C THR A 143 -16.71 -32.52 -8.76
N PRO A 144 -16.45 -33.17 -9.90
CA PRO A 144 -15.32 -34.08 -10.00
C PRO A 144 -13.99 -33.36 -9.70
N ARG A 145 -12.90 -34.11 -9.54
CA ARG A 145 -11.55 -33.53 -9.53
C ARG A 145 -11.30 -32.79 -10.84
N MET A 146 -10.96 -31.52 -10.72
CA MET A 146 -10.61 -30.62 -11.82
C MET A 146 -9.09 -30.45 -11.85
N THR A 147 -8.52 -30.20 -13.02
CA THR A 147 -7.08 -29.97 -13.23
C THR A 147 -6.84 -28.67 -14.00
N GLY A 148 -5.67 -28.08 -13.84
CA GLY A 148 -5.26 -26.89 -14.60
C GLY A 148 -5.44 -27.06 -16.10
N GLY A 149 -5.74 -25.95 -16.78
CA GLY A 149 -5.96 -25.88 -18.23
C GLY A 149 -7.32 -26.42 -18.69
N GLY A 150 -8.13 -26.92 -17.75
CA GLY A 150 -9.51 -27.30 -18.00
C GLY A 150 -10.45 -26.10 -18.18
N SER A 151 -11.60 -26.34 -18.80
CA SER A 151 -12.68 -25.35 -18.83
C SER A 151 -13.41 -25.29 -17.47
N GLY A 152 -13.95 -24.13 -17.14
CA GLY A 152 -14.81 -23.98 -15.96
C GLY A 152 -16.06 -24.86 -16.04
N VAL A 153 -16.54 -25.29 -14.88
CA VAL A 153 -17.70 -26.16 -14.70
C VAL A 153 -18.80 -25.38 -13.99
N ASN A 154 -20.05 -25.50 -14.44
CA ASN A 154 -21.17 -24.93 -13.71
C ASN A 154 -21.50 -25.79 -12.48
N LEU A 155 -21.39 -25.18 -11.30
CA LEU A 155 -21.76 -25.77 -10.03
C LEU A 155 -23.04 -25.12 -9.51
N SER A 156 -24.00 -25.95 -9.09
CA SER A 156 -25.32 -25.48 -8.67
C SER A 156 -25.83 -26.28 -7.49
N ALA A 157 -26.20 -25.59 -6.41
CA ALA A 157 -26.63 -26.18 -5.15
C ALA A 157 -28.03 -25.71 -4.76
N ALA A 158 -28.93 -26.64 -4.44
CA ALA A 158 -30.21 -26.31 -3.83
C ALA A 158 -29.99 -25.92 -2.35
N LEU A 159 -30.66 -24.85 -1.91
CA LEU A 159 -30.46 -24.25 -0.58
C LEU A 159 -31.65 -24.44 0.36
N SER A 160 -32.58 -25.33 0.03
CA SER A 160 -33.75 -25.60 0.86
C SER A 160 -33.35 -25.92 2.30
N GLY A 161 -33.82 -25.12 3.26
CA GLY A 161 -33.52 -25.28 4.68
C GLY A 161 -32.14 -24.76 5.12
N GLN A 162 -31.34 -24.19 4.22
CA GLN A 162 -30.02 -23.65 4.56
C GLN A 162 -30.14 -22.19 5.01
N SER A 163 -29.60 -21.90 6.19
CA SER A 163 -29.40 -20.52 6.67
C SER A 163 -28.00 -19.99 6.38
N GLN A 164 -27.09 -20.89 6.00
CA GLN A 164 -25.71 -20.60 5.67
C GLN A 164 -25.20 -21.61 4.64
N VAL A 165 -24.30 -21.14 3.79
CA VAL A 165 -23.49 -21.98 2.92
C VAL A 165 -22.00 -21.71 3.14
N GLN A 166 -21.19 -22.72 2.88
CA GLN A 166 -19.74 -22.60 2.80
C GLN A 166 -19.31 -22.99 1.39
N LEU A 167 -18.54 -22.12 0.75
CA LEU A 167 -17.90 -22.40 -0.53
C LEU A 167 -16.50 -22.92 -0.20
N ALA A 168 -16.23 -24.16 -0.57
CA ALA A 168 -14.97 -24.83 -0.25
C ALA A 168 -14.26 -25.29 -1.51
N VAL A 169 -12.94 -25.24 -1.47
CA VAL A 169 -12.03 -25.80 -2.45
C VAL A 169 -11.14 -26.78 -1.69
N THR A 170 -11.06 -28.02 -2.16
CA THR A 170 -10.14 -29.02 -1.61
C THR A 170 -8.89 -29.12 -2.48
N ASP A 171 -7.84 -29.70 -1.92
CA ASP A 171 -6.58 -30.01 -2.62
C ASP A 171 -6.65 -31.26 -3.50
N ALA A 172 -7.86 -31.81 -3.68
CA ALA A 172 -8.15 -33.07 -4.37
C ALA A 172 -7.18 -34.23 -4.06
N GLY A 173 -6.58 -34.24 -2.87
CA GLY A 173 -5.71 -35.29 -2.35
C GLY A 173 -4.25 -35.26 -2.83
N ASP A 174 -3.77 -34.21 -3.52
CA ASP A 174 -2.36 -34.08 -3.93
C ASP A 174 -1.63 -32.85 -3.38
N GLY A 175 -2.30 -32.07 -2.51
CA GLY A 175 -1.74 -30.93 -1.81
C GLY A 175 -1.89 -29.61 -2.59
N ASN A 176 -1.93 -28.50 -1.87
CA ASN A 176 -2.45 -27.22 -2.39
C ASN A 176 -1.46 -26.33 -3.16
N GLY A 177 -0.34 -26.86 -3.64
CA GLY A 177 0.81 -26.06 -4.11
C GLY A 177 0.51 -25.15 -5.31
N THR A 178 -0.45 -25.51 -6.16
CA THR A 178 -0.84 -24.76 -7.36
C THR A 178 -2.37 -24.72 -7.55
N ASP A 179 -3.11 -24.80 -6.45
CA ASP A 179 -4.56 -24.96 -6.46
C ASP A 179 -5.28 -23.62 -6.43
N HIS A 180 -4.95 -22.78 -7.40
CA HIS A 180 -5.54 -21.45 -7.51
C HIS A 180 -6.92 -21.60 -8.15
N ALA A 181 -7.96 -21.32 -7.39
CA ALA A 181 -9.33 -21.72 -7.70
C ALA A 181 -10.28 -20.52 -7.69
N ASP A 182 -11.08 -20.42 -8.75
CA ASP A 182 -12.00 -19.32 -8.98
C ASP A 182 -13.46 -19.74 -8.90
N TRP A 183 -14.27 -18.82 -8.39
CA TRP A 183 -15.74 -18.87 -8.43
C TRP A 183 -16.25 -17.70 -9.27
N ALA A 184 -16.47 -17.94 -10.56
CA ALA A 184 -16.99 -16.94 -11.48
C ALA A 184 -18.52 -16.89 -11.46
N ALA A 185 -19.06 -15.68 -11.64
CA ALA A 185 -20.51 -15.42 -11.71
C ALA A 185 -21.33 -16.00 -10.53
N ALA A 186 -20.70 -16.12 -9.35
CA ALA A 186 -21.33 -16.64 -8.14
C ALA A 186 -22.57 -15.82 -7.75
N ARG A 187 -23.71 -16.48 -7.60
CA ARG A 187 -24.99 -15.82 -7.32
C ARG A 187 -25.96 -16.68 -6.54
N PHE A 188 -26.86 -16.00 -5.83
CA PHE A 188 -28.06 -16.60 -5.26
C PHE A 188 -29.28 -16.29 -6.14
N THR A 189 -30.12 -17.29 -6.36
CA THR A 189 -31.44 -17.13 -6.99
C THR A 189 -32.51 -17.12 -5.92
N CYS A 190 -33.28 -16.04 -5.87
CA CYS A 190 -34.26 -15.75 -4.82
C CYS A 190 -35.62 -15.43 -5.43
N GLY A 191 -36.70 -15.77 -4.71
CA GLY A 191 -38.10 -15.59 -5.13
C GLY A 191 -38.93 -14.95 -4.04
#